data_AF-A0A5E5QQY9-F1
#
_entry.id   AF-A0A5E5QQY9-F1
#
_cell.length_a   1.000
_cell.length_b   1.000
_cell.length_c   1.000
_cell.angle_alpha   90.00
_cell.angle_beta   90.00
_cell.angle_gamma   90.00
#
_symmetry.space_group_name_H-M   'P 1'
#
loop_
_entity.id
_entity.type
_entity.pdbx_description
1 polymer ?
#
loop_
_entity_poly.entity_id
_entity_poly.type
_entity_poly.pdbx_seq_one_letter_code
_entity_poly.pdbx_strand_id
1 'polypeptide(L)'
;ERNPYYQYFCGYSNYMPGMPCNATELVHFRKRIGVEGFNLIFKMSVALHGKQAQESSVLIDTTVQEKNITYPTDAKLAIKIINRLNKLAKRHGIKQRRTYVKEVKNCRLSIRHFHHVKKRAKAKNGCIPRKYKIKSGKEEGFLKCSI
;
A
#
# COMPACT_ATOMS: atom_id res chain seq x y z
N GLU A 1 12.21 5.28 -31.71
CA GLU A 1 11.98 6.66 -32.20
C GLU A 1 10.68 7.19 -31.62
N ARG A 2 10.55 8.51 -31.43
CA ARG A 2 9.36 9.13 -30.82
C ARG A 2 8.41 9.58 -31.94
N ASN A 3 7.13 9.32 -31.79
CA ASN A 3 6.12 9.52 -32.85
C ASN A 3 5.80 11.02 -33.05
N PRO A 4 6.01 11.61 -34.25
CA PRO A 4 5.71 13.02 -34.55
C PRO A 4 4.25 13.43 -34.32
N TYR A 5 3.32 12.47 -34.40
CA TYR A 5 1.88 12.74 -34.21
C TYR A 5 1.55 13.36 -32.83
N TYR A 6 2.36 13.08 -31.79
CA TYR A 6 2.13 13.66 -30.48
C TYR A 6 2.36 15.19 -30.44
N GLN A 7 3.26 15.72 -31.27
CA GLN A 7 3.51 17.17 -31.31
C GLN A 7 2.34 17.90 -31.96
N TYR A 8 1.77 17.33 -33.03
CA TYR A 8 0.58 17.85 -33.68
C TYR A 8 -0.63 17.87 -32.74
N PHE A 9 -0.85 16.80 -31.97
CA PHE A 9 -1.93 16.76 -30.97
C PHE A 9 -1.80 17.84 -29.90
N CYS A 10 -0.57 18.15 -29.47
CA CYS A 10 -0.29 19.23 -28.53
C CYS A 10 -0.37 20.64 -29.15
N GLY A 11 -0.76 20.78 -30.42
CA GLY A 11 -0.96 22.06 -31.09
C GLY A 11 0.31 22.71 -31.65
N TYR A 12 1.41 21.96 -31.80
CA TYR A 12 2.61 22.49 -32.46
C TYR A 12 2.40 22.58 -33.98
N SER A 13 2.71 23.73 -34.56
CA SER A 13 2.62 23.97 -36.00
C SER A 13 3.80 23.39 -36.78
N ASN A 14 4.96 23.26 -36.15
CA ASN A 14 6.19 22.77 -36.78
C ASN A 14 6.81 21.63 -35.96
N TYR A 15 7.45 20.69 -36.65
CA TYR A 15 8.15 19.57 -36.01
C TYR A 15 9.41 20.06 -35.30
N MET A 16 9.50 19.81 -33.99
CA MET A 16 10.67 20.14 -33.18
C MET A 16 11.43 18.85 -32.84
N PRO A 17 12.63 18.63 -33.40
CA PRO A 17 13.47 17.48 -33.06
C PRO A 17 14.11 17.69 -31.69
N GLY A 18 13.38 17.35 -30.63
CA GLY A 18 13.83 17.50 -29.26
C GLY A 18 12.90 16.79 -28.28
N MET A 19 13.41 16.48 -27.10
CA MET A 19 12.56 16.00 -26.01
C MET A 19 11.73 17.19 -25.49
N PRO A 20 10.38 17.12 -25.47
CA PRO A 20 9.53 18.29 -25.23
C PRO A 20 9.66 18.87 -23.81
N CYS A 21 10.08 18.05 -22.85
CA CYS A 21 10.39 18.46 -21.50
C CYS A 21 11.44 17.54 -20.89
N ASN A 22 12.25 18.06 -19.99
CA ASN A 22 13.11 17.21 -19.17
C ASN A 22 12.23 16.48 -18.13
N ALA A 23 12.50 15.20 -17.88
CA ALA A 23 11.72 14.37 -16.95
C ALA A 23 11.65 14.96 -15.52
N THR A 24 12.62 15.80 -15.14
CA THR A 24 12.66 16.47 -13.83
C THR A 24 11.88 17.78 -13.76
N GLU A 25 11.52 18.39 -14.89
CA GLU A 25 10.87 19.72 -14.91
C GLU A 25 9.52 19.73 -14.21
N LEU A 26 8.71 18.68 -14.37
CA LEU A 26 7.43 18.55 -13.67
C LEU A 26 7.61 18.42 -12.15
N VAL A 27 8.69 17.77 -11.70
CA VAL A 27 9.03 17.67 -10.28
C VAL A 27 9.42 19.04 -9.73
N HIS A 28 10.25 19.80 -10.46
CA HIS A 28 10.64 21.16 -10.08
C HIS A 28 9.46 22.14 -10.11
N PHE A 29 8.59 22.03 -11.12
CA PHE A 29 7.36 22.81 -11.20
C PHE A 29 6.47 22.56 -9.98
N ARG A 30 6.18 21.30 -9.64
CA ARG A 30 5.40 20.94 -8.44
C ARG A 30 6.00 21.49 -7.14
N LYS A 31 7.32 21.45 -7.00
CA LYS A 31 8.01 22.03 -5.83
C LYS A 31 7.93 23.55 -5.78
N ARG A 32 7.99 24.24 -6.93
CA ARG A 32 7.91 25.70 -7.01
C ARG A 32 6.52 26.25 -6.72
N ILE A 33 5.46 25.60 -7.23
CA ILE A 33 4.08 26.07 -7.01
C ILE A 33 3.58 25.80 -5.57
N GLY A 34 4.12 24.77 -4.91
CA GLY A 34 3.70 24.37 -3.58
C GLY A 34 2.22 23.98 -3.50
N VAL A 35 1.69 23.94 -2.27
CA VAL A 35 0.29 23.56 -2.01
C VAL A 35 -0.66 24.67 -2.45
N GLU A 36 -0.28 25.93 -2.25
CA GLU A 36 -1.12 27.09 -2.56
C GLU A 36 -1.34 27.26 -4.07
N GLY A 37 -0.27 27.15 -4.87
CA GLY A 37 -0.37 27.22 -6.33
C GLY A 37 -1.14 26.05 -6.92
N PHE A 38 -0.99 24.85 -6.35
CA PHE A 38 -1.79 23.70 -6.75
C PHE A 38 -3.28 23.91 -6.48
N ASN A 39 -3.64 24.44 -5.31
CA ASN A 39 -5.04 24.75 -4.96
C ASN A 39 -5.66 25.78 -5.91
N LEU A 40 -4.89 26.76 -6.38
CA LEU A 40 -5.38 27.75 -7.34
C LEU A 40 -5.69 27.12 -8.71
N ILE A 41 -4.78 26.29 -9.22
CA ILE A 41 -4.99 25.53 -10.48
C ILE A 41 -6.20 24.61 -10.33
N PHE A 42 -6.31 23.93 -9.19
CA PHE A 42 -7.44 23.07 -8.89
C PHE A 42 -8.76 23.85 -8.88
N LYS A 43 -8.80 25.01 -8.23
CA LYS A 43 -9.98 25.91 -8.22
C LYS A 43 -10.39 26.34 -9.62
N MET A 44 -9.43 26.69 -10.49
CA MET A 44 -9.71 27.01 -11.89
C MET A 44 -10.30 25.80 -12.63
N SER A 45 -9.73 24.60 -12.44
CA SER A 45 -10.25 23.40 -13.09
C SER A 45 -11.69 23.07 -12.66
N VAL A 46 -12.01 23.20 -11.37
CA VAL A 46 -13.38 23.03 -10.85
C VAL A 46 -14.33 24.08 -11.42
N ALA A 47 -13.88 25.34 -11.54
CA ALA A 47 -14.68 26.41 -12.12
C ALA A 47 -15.04 26.16 -13.60
N LEU A 48 -14.17 25.52 -14.38
CA LEU A 48 -14.44 25.16 -15.78
C LEU A 48 -15.59 24.17 -15.94
N HIS A 49 -15.84 23.32 -14.94
CA HIS A 49 -16.93 22.34 -14.95
C HIS A 49 -18.30 22.92 -14.49
N GLY A 50 -18.34 24.17 -14.04
CA GLY A 50 -19.58 24.92 -13.77
C GLY A 50 -20.54 24.20 -12.82
N LYS A 51 -21.83 24.12 -13.19
CA LYS A 51 -22.92 23.53 -12.37
C LYS A 51 -22.81 22.00 -12.20
N GLN A 52 -22.07 21.31 -13.08
CA GLN A 52 -21.84 19.86 -12.98
C GLN A 52 -20.86 19.50 -11.86
N ALA A 53 -20.12 20.47 -11.32
CA ALA A 53 -19.23 20.25 -10.18
C ALA A 53 -19.95 20.25 -8.81
N GLN A 54 -21.22 20.67 -8.75
CA GLN A 54 -22.02 20.78 -7.51
C GLN A 54 -22.91 19.56 -7.26
N GLU A 55 -22.39 18.36 -7.44
CA GLU A 55 -23.09 17.15 -7.03
C GLU A 55 -23.04 17.00 -5.50
N SER A 56 -24.15 16.54 -4.89
CA SER A 56 -24.25 16.32 -3.43
C SER A 56 -23.35 15.17 -2.94
N SER A 57 -22.96 14.27 -3.85
CA SER A 57 -22.03 13.17 -3.61
C SER A 57 -20.72 13.42 -4.35
N VAL A 58 -19.64 13.67 -3.62
CA VAL A 58 -18.30 13.75 -4.21
C VAL A 58 -17.79 12.33 -4.45
N LEU A 59 -17.93 11.81 -5.67
CA LEU A 59 -17.32 10.54 -6.05
C LEU A 59 -15.84 10.78 -6.40
N ILE A 60 -15.01 10.87 -5.36
CA ILE A 60 -13.56 11.02 -5.52
C ILE A 60 -13.02 9.72 -6.10
N ASP A 61 -12.72 9.70 -7.40
CA ASP A 61 -12.01 8.58 -8.02
C ASP A 61 -10.58 8.57 -7.46
N THR A 62 -10.33 7.81 -6.39
CA THR A 62 -9.03 7.75 -5.69
C THR A 62 -8.00 6.94 -6.49
N THR A 63 -7.89 7.15 -7.80
CA THR A 63 -6.94 6.46 -8.68
C THR A 63 -5.49 6.89 -8.45
N VAL A 64 -5.28 8.01 -7.74
CA VAL A 64 -3.94 8.56 -7.44
C VAL A 64 -3.59 8.54 -5.95
N GLN A 65 -4.52 8.13 -5.07
CA GLN A 65 -4.12 7.86 -3.69
C GLN A 65 -3.47 6.49 -3.63
N GLU A 66 -2.20 6.43 -3.23
CA GLU A 66 -1.60 5.19 -2.78
C GLU A 66 -2.44 4.65 -1.63
N LYS A 67 -3.31 3.69 -1.94
CA LYS A 67 -4.02 2.97 -0.89
C LYS A 67 -2.93 2.31 -0.05
N ASN A 68 -2.90 2.57 1.26
CA ASN A 68 -2.03 1.86 2.21
C ASN A 68 -2.49 0.39 2.42
N ILE A 69 -3.04 -0.21 1.36
CA ILE A 69 -3.37 -1.61 1.26
C ILE A 69 -2.28 -2.21 0.36
N THR A 70 -1.27 -2.80 0.99
CA THR A 70 -0.42 -3.76 0.28
C THR A 70 -1.35 -4.88 -0.21
N TYR A 71 -1.23 -5.30 -1.48
CA TYR A 71 -1.93 -6.48 -2.01
C TYR A 71 -1.90 -7.60 -0.97
N PRO A 72 -3.05 -8.19 -0.58
CA PRO A 72 -3.17 -8.94 0.66
C PRO A 72 -2.46 -10.29 0.55
N THR A 73 -1.15 -10.29 0.73
CA THR A 73 -0.47 -11.49 1.21
C THR A 73 -0.72 -11.54 2.70
N ASP A 74 -1.78 -12.24 3.09
CA ASP A 74 -2.28 -12.50 4.46
C ASP A 74 -1.16 -12.61 5.53
N ALA A 75 -0.01 -13.18 5.15
CA ALA A 75 1.15 -13.31 6.02
C ALA A 75 1.75 -11.98 6.52
N LYS A 76 1.84 -10.91 5.70
CA LYS A 76 2.43 -9.61 6.13
C LYS A 76 1.54 -8.94 7.18
N LEU A 77 0.22 -9.05 7.01
CA LEU A 77 -0.78 -8.54 7.94
C LEU A 77 -0.73 -9.29 9.27
N ALA A 78 -0.73 -10.63 9.23
CA ALA A 78 -0.62 -11.47 10.42
C ALA A 78 0.65 -11.16 11.26
N ILE A 79 1.80 -10.98 10.60
CA ILE A 79 3.05 -10.59 11.29
C ILE A 79 2.90 -9.22 11.97
N LYS A 80 2.25 -8.25 11.31
CA LYS A 80 2.03 -6.91 11.86
C LYS A 80 1.14 -6.96 13.10
N ILE A 81 0.07 -7.76 13.07
CA ILE A 81 -0.85 -7.95 14.19
C ILE A 81 -0.11 -8.55 15.40
N ILE A 82 0.62 -9.66 15.21
CA ILE A 82 1.35 -10.32 16.31
C ILE A 82 2.38 -9.37 16.95
N ASN A 83 3.13 -8.62 16.12
CA ASN A 83 4.08 -7.64 16.64
C ASN A 83 3.40 -6.52 17.44
N ARG A 84 2.20 -6.09 17.03
CA ARG A 84 1.43 -5.07 17.75
C ARG A 84 0.90 -5.60 19.09
N LEU A 85 0.40 -6.84 19.12
CA LEU A 85 -0.05 -7.50 20.34
C LEU A 85 1.10 -7.67 21.33
N ASN A 86 2.29 -8.09 20.88
CA ASN A 86 3.48 -8.19 21.73
C ASN A 86 3.91 -6.83 22.30
N LYS A 87 3.79 -5.74 21.53
CA LYS A 87 4.04 -4.37 22.03
C LYS A 87 3.02 -3.94 23.07
N LEU A 88 1.74 -4.28 22.88
CA LEU A 88 0.67 -3.97 23.84
C LEU A 88 0.85 -4.76 25.13
N ALA A 89 1.11 -6.06 25.06
CA ALA A 89 1.33 -6.89 26.24
C ALA A 89 2.48 -6.36 27.11
N LYS A 90 3.59 -5.91 26.49
CA LYS A 90 4.69 -5.26 27.21
C LYS A 90 4.27 -3.94 27.89
N ARG A 91 3.47 -3.12 27.21
CA ARG A 91 2.98 -1.85 27.77
C ARG A 91 2.05 -2.05 28.96
N HIS A 92 1.21 -3.07 28.92
CA HIS A 92 0.24 -3.38 29.97
C HIS A 92 0.75 -4.40 31.01
N GLY A 93 2.03 -4.81 30.94
CA GLY A 93 2.62 -5.76 31.89
C GLY A 93 2.02 -7.17 31.86
N ILE A 94 1.30 -7.53 30.79
CA ILE A 94 0.63 -8.84 30.67
C ILE A 94 1.69 -9.92 30.40
N LYS A 95 1.82 -10.87 31.33
CA LYS A 95 2.70 -12.05 31.18
C LYS A 95 2.10 -13.00 30.14
N GLN A 96 2.73 -13.09 28.98
CA GLN A 96 2.37 -14.06 27.93
C GLN A 96 3.11 -15.39 28.15
N ARG A 97 2.38 -16.51 28.11
CA ARG A 97 2.97 -17.87 28.17
C ARG A 97 4.00 -18.11 27.05
N ARG A 98 3.77 -17.54 25.86
CA ARG A 98 4.67 -17.64 24.71
C ARG A 98 4.48 -16.43 23.78
N THR A 99 5.59 -15.81 23.36
CA THR A 99 5.58 -14.58 22.55
C THR A 99 5.71 -14.82 21.04
N TYR A 100 5.95 -16.08 20.63
CA TYR A 100 6.08 -16.57 19.24
C TYR A 100 7.05 -15.80 18.32
N VAL A 101 7.89 -14.91 18.86
CA VAL A 101 8.76 -14.01 18.09
C VAL A 101 9.72 -14.76 17.16
N LYS A 102 10.29 -15.88 17.63
CA LYS A 102 11.21 -16.73 16.84
C LYS A 102 10.49 -17.38 15.65
N GLU A 103 9.28 -17.88 15.85
CA GLU A 103 8.48 -18.52 14.80
C GLU A 103 8.07 -17.51 13.74
N VAL A 104 7.61 -16.32 14.16
CA VAL A 104 7.25 -15.22 13.27
C VAL A 104 8.45 -14.81 12.40
N LYS A 105 9.66 -14.73 12.98
CA LYS A 105 10.90 -14.43 12.24
C LYS A 105 11.21 -15.51 11.19
N ASN A 106 11.11 -16.79 11.57
CA ASN A 106 11.36 -17.91 10.66
C ASN A 106 10.35 -17.97 9.51
N CYS A 107 9.06 -17.74 9.80
CA CYS A 107 8.02 -17.63 8.80
C CYS A 107 8.32 -16.50 7.80
N ARG A 108 8.72 -15.32 8.29
CA ARG A 108 9.08 -14.18 7.44
C ARG A 108 10.24 -14.51 6.49
N LEU A 109 11.25 -15.24 6.95
CA LEU A 109 12.38 -15.67 6.13
C LEU A 109 11.97 -16.70 5.07
N SER A 110 11.07 -17.62 5.42
CA SER A 110 10.57 -18.64 4.48
C SER A 110 9.76 -18.04 3.33
N ILE A 111 8.96 -17.00 3.59
CA ILE A 111 8.11 -16.34 2.59
C ILE A 111 8.92 -15.71 1.46
N ARG A 112 10.15 -15.24 1.74
CA ARG A 112 11.02 -14.62 0.72
C ARG A 112 11.31 -15.53 -0.48
N HIS A 113 11.25 -16.84 -0.27
CA HIS A 113 11.55 -17.85 -1.30
C HIS A 113 10.29 -18.35 -2.02
N PHE A 114 9.18 -17.58 -2.02
CA PHE A 114 7.92 -18.01 -2.62
C PHE A 114 8.02 -18.25 -4.14
N HIS A 115 8.87 -17.52 -4.84
CA HIS A 115 9.09 -17.68 -6.28
C HIS A 115 10.03 -18.85 -6.63
N HIS A 116 10.77 -19.41 -5.67
CA HIS A 116 11.73 -20.47 -5.93
C HIS A 116 11.04 -21.84 -5.94
N VAL A 117 11.08 -22.54 -7.08
CA VAL A 117 10.33 -23.79 -7.33
C VAL A 117 10.46 -24.82 -6.20
N LYS A 118 11.69 -25.17 -5.78
CA LYS A 118 11.93 -26.16 -4.71
C LYS A 118 11.56 -25.67 -3.30
N LYS A 119 11.47 -24.35 -3.08
CA LYS A 119 11.25 -23.73 -1.75
C LYS A 119 9.82 -23.19 -1.59
N ARG A 120 9.04 -23.15 -2.67
CA ARG A 120 7.66 -22.68 -2.71
C ARG A 120 6.73 -23.45 -1.78
N ALA A 121 6.86 -24.77 -1.70
CA ALA A 121 6.08 -25.60 -0.77
C ALA A 121 6.34 -25.21 0.70
N LYS A 122 7.61 -25.00 1.07
CA LYS A 122 8.01 -24.56 2.40
C LYS A 122 7.51 -23.14 2.71
N ALA A 123 7.53 -22.22 1.73
CA ALA A 123 6.97 -20.88 1.89
C ALA A 123 5.44 -20.90 2.06
N LYS A 124 4.73 -21.76 1.31
CA LYS A 124 3.26 -21.91 1.37
C LYS A 124 2.78 -22.52 2.70
N ASN A 125 3.53 -23.47 3.25
CA ASN A 125 3.25 -24.16 4.52
C ASN A 125 3.83 -23.44 5.75
N GLY A 126 4.83 -22.59 5.53
CA GLY A 126 5.43 -21.72 6.54
C GLY A 126 4.56 -20.51 6.90
N CYS A 127 3.44 -20.27 6.22
CA CYS A 127 2.58 -19.13 6.51
C CYS A 127 1.85 -19.28 7.86
N ILE A 128 2.12 -18.34 8.76
CA ILE A 128 1.48 -18.12 10.07
C ILE A 128 -0.05 -18.29 10.02
N PRO A 129 -0.81 -17.69 9.06
CA PRO A 129 -2.26 -17.79 9.08
C PRO A 129 -2.78 -19.24 9.06
N ARG A 130 -2.10 -20.17 8.37
CA ARG A 130 -2.51 -21.59 8.37
C ARG A 130 -2.11 -22.32 9.65
N LYS A 131 -0.91 -22.06 10.18
CA LYS A 131 -0.45 -22.75 11.40
C LYS A 131 -1.24 -22.36 12.65
N TYR A 132 -1.67 -21.11 12.75
CA TYR A 132 -2.41 -20.63 13.93
C TYR A 132 -3.92 -20.86 13.82
N LYS A 133 -4.50 -20.86 12.61
CA LYS A 133 -5.91 -21.25 12.40
C LYS A 133 -6.19 -22.73 12.74
N ILE A 134 -5.18 -23.61 12.56
CA ILE A 134 -5.25 -25.02 12.98
C ILE A 134 -5.10 -25.18 14.50
N LYS A 135 -4.39 -24.26 15.19
CA LYS A 135 -4.23 -24.29 16.65
C LYS A 135 -5.40 -23.64 17.38
N SER A 136 -5.96 -22.56 16.86
CA SER A 136 -7.15 -21.92 17.43
C SER A 136 -8.43 -22.78 17.27
N GLY A 137 -8.46 -23.68 16.29
CA GLY A 137 -9.59 -24.60 16.08
C GLY A 137 -9.49 -25.93 16.85
N LYS A 138 -8.46 -26.14 17.68
CA LYS A 138 -8.30 -27.35 18.52
C LYS A 138 -8.12 -27.05 20.01
N GLU A 139 -8.24 -25.79 20.42
CA GLU A 139 -8.08 -25.35 21.82
C GLU A 139 -9.35 -24.62 22.31
N GLU A 140 -10.55 -25.19 22.09
CA GLU A 140 -11.78 -24.81 22.81
C GLU A 140 -11.77 -25.32 24.27
N GLY A 141 -10.66 -25.13 24.98
CA GLY A 141 -10.49 -25.72 26.32
C GLY A 141 -9.63 -24.93 27.31
N PHE A 142 -9.18 -23.71 27.01
CA PHE A 142 -8.23 -23.02 27.91
C PHE A 142 -8.40 -21.50 28.02
N LEU A 143 -9.65 -21.03 28.05
CA LEU A 143 -10.02 -19.70 28.57
C LEU A 143 -10.98 -19.86 29.75
N LYS A 144 -10.50 -20.50 30.82
CA LYS A 144 -10.88 -20.16 32.19
C LYS A 144 -9.64 -19.64 32.89
N CYS A 145 -9.39 -18.34 32.73
CA CYS A 145 -8.67 -17.59 33.75
C CYS A 145 -9.69 -16.58 34.27
N SER A 146 -10.26 -16.95 35.40
CA SER A 146 -11.27 -16.24 36.16
C SER A 146 -10.84 -14.83 36.54
N ILE A 147 -11.85 -13.97 36.72
CA ILE A 147 -11.87 -12.92 37.75
C ILE A 147 -11.47 -13.53 39.10
#